data_AF-A0A7C2RDC4-F1
#
_entry.id   AF-A0A7C2RDC4-F1
#
_cell.length_a   1.000
_cell.length_b   1.000
_cell.length_c   1.000
_cell.angle_alpha   90.00
_cell.angle_beta   90.00
_cell.angle_gamma   90.00
#
_symmetry.space_group_name_H-M   'P 1'
#
loop_
_entity.id
_entity.type
_entity.pdbx_description
1 polymer ?
#
loop_
_entity_poly.entity_id
_entity_poly.type
_entity_poly.pdbx_seq_one_letter_code
_entity_poly.pdbx_strand_id
1 'polypeptide(L)'
;MGFENTGRVWTVESLASYLAEIKKPDWCDSVTLHHTGAPSLAQRPVGLTAQHLRNIEHFYRVTKGWSSAPHLFVDEDQLWGMCDFRKKGVHAVSFNGRSVGIEVLGNYDVEDARSGRGLACWRNAAAATKVVLDWLGKSAGPRTVFFHRDDPTTSKSCPGTRVEKPWVLSLIGQPVRPEPAEPRPTPSVALARDELRLEGIHWVAPVRVFLAKKGVGEQQIRERLKKRGKYFYYGEELLEDAFYDKETEATWASLHELESLRV
;
A
#
# COMPACT_ATOMS: atom_id res chain seq x y z
N MET A 1 -18.46 10.00 -1.70
CA MET A 1 -18.52 9.07 -0.56
C MET A 1 -17.08 8.80 -0.18
N GLY A 2 -16.54 9.18 0.98
CA GLY A 2 -15.07 9.28 1.22
C GLY A 2 -14.24 7.98 1.26
N PHE A 3 -14.52 7.02 0.40
CA PHE A 3 -13.89 5.70 0.24
C PHE A 3 -13.58 5.40 -1.24
N GLU A 4 -13.50 6.44 -2.09
CA GLU A 4 -13.39 6.25 -3.55
C GLU A 4 -12.12 5.53 -4.01
N ASN A 5 -11.10 5.48 -3.15
CA ASN A 5 -9.82 4.85 -3.45
C ASN A 5 -9.67 3.47 -2.80
N THR A 6 -10.68 2.93 -2.10
CA THR A 6 -10.55 1.61 -1.45
C THR A 6 -10.15 0.54 -2.46
N GLY A 7 -9.05 -0.16 -2.15
CA GLY A 7 -8.52 -1.24 -3.00
C GLY A 7 -7.74 -0.75 -4.21
N ARG A 8 -7.42 0.54 -4.31
CA ARG A 8 -6.36 1.01 -5.20
C ARG A 8 -5.01 0.77 -4.53
N VAL A 9 -4.04 0.40 -5.35
CA VAL A 9 -2.66 0.18 -4.94
C VAL A 9 -1.76 1.10 -5.72
N TRP A 10 -0.73 1.60 -5.05
CA TRP A 10 0.33 2.39 -5.66
C TRP A 10 1.70 1.96 -5.15
N THR A 11 2.69 2.11 -6.02
CA THR A 11 4.07 2.33 -5.62
C THR A 11 4.23 3.81 -5.26
N VAL A 12 5.40 4.20 -4.73
CA VAL A 12 5.70 5.61 -4.47
C VAL A 12 5.61 6.44 -5.77
N GLU A 13 6.12 5.91 -6.87
CA GLU A 13 6.15 6.56 -8.18
C GLU A 13 4.75 6.67 -8.81
N SER A 14 3.94 5.60 -8.72
CA SER A 14 2.58 5.64 -9.27
C SER A 14 1.64 6.49 -8.42
N LEU A 15 1.89 6.60 -7.10
CA LEU A 15 1.21 7.59 -6.26
C LEU A 15 1.58 9.02 -6.68
N ALA A 16 2.86 9.30 -6.90
CA ALA A 16 3.30 10.62 -7.34
C ALA A 16 2.67 11.01 -8.69
N SER A 17 2.64 10.07 -9.62
CA SER A 17 1.99 10.25 -10.93
C SER A 17 0.49 10.52 -10.77
N TYR A 18 -0.19 9.74 -9.93
CA TYR A 18 -1.62 9.95 -9.64
C TYR A 18 -1.90 11.32 -9.00
N LEU A 19 -1.09 11.75 -8.02
CA LEU A 19 -1.26 13.05 -7.38
C LEU A 19 -1.03 14.22 -8.36
N ALA A 20 -0.08 14.08 -9.29
CA ALA A 20 0.18 15.10 -10.32
C ALA A 20 -1.01 15.31 -11.27
N GLU A 21 -1.85 14.29 -11.48
CA GLU A 21 -3.04 14.37 -12.34
C GLU A 21 -4.26 15.02 -11.66
N ILE A 22 -4.24 15.15 -10.33
CA ILE A 22 -5.38 15.70 -9.58
C ILE A 22 -5.07 17.08 -9.00
N LYS A 23 -6.09 17.94 -8.97
CA LYS A 23 -5.98 19.25 -8.35
C LYS A 23 -5.70 19.10 -6.85
N LYS A 24 -4.60 19.71 -6.41
CA LYS A 24 -4.27 19.90 -4.99
C LYS A 24 -5.44 20.54 -4.21
N PRO A 25 -5.80 20.01 -3.03
CA PRO A 25 -6.83 20.60 -2.19
C PRO A 25 -6.36 21.85 -1.46
N ASP A 26 -7.27 22.81 -1.25
CA ASP A 26 -7.00 24.02 -0.46
C ASP A 26 -7.05 23.77 1.06
N TRP A 27 -7.66 22.66 1.48
CA TRP A 27 -7.83 22.34 2.89
C TRP A 27 -6.58 21.73 3.53
N CYS A 28 -5.66 21.18 2.75
CA CYS A 28 -4.58 20.33 3.25
C CYS A 28 -3.21 21.03 3.24
N ASP A 29 -2.49 20.94 4.35
CA ASP A 29 -1.12 21.45 4.45
C ASP A 29 -0.15 20.55 5.23
N SER A 30 -0.60 19.37 5.65
CA SER A 30 0.19 18.43 6.45
C SER A 30 -0.15 16.96 6.19
N VAL A 31 0.66 16.08 6.77
CA VAL A 31 0.44 14.64 6.85
C VAL A 31 0.40 14.23 8.33
N THR A 32 -0.53 13.33 8.68
CA THR A 32 -0.62 12.71 10.00
C THR A 32 -0.33 11.22 9.86
N LEU A 33 0.71 10.76 10.55
CA LEU A 33 1.16 9.38 10.54
C LEU A 33 0.61 8.61 11.73
N HIS A 34 0.16 7.40 11.41
CA HIS A 34 -0.47 6.47 12.31
C HIS A 34 0.21 5.10 12.21
N HIS A 35 -0.01 4.27 13.21
CA HIS A 35 0.13 2.84 13.06
C HIS A 35 -1.26 2.22 13.09
N THR A 36 -1.42 1.06 12.46
CA THR A 36 -2.70 0.35 12.54
C THR A 36 -3.00 -0.08 13.98
N GLY A 37 -2.00 -0.50 14.75
CA GLY A 37 -2.12 -1.10 16.09
C GLY A 37 -2.77 -2.48 16.05
N ALA A 38 -3.89 -2.61 15.33
CA ALA A 38 -4.46 -3.83 14.81
C ALA A 38 -4.99 -3.57 13.38
N PRO A 39 -4.57 -4.33 12.36
CA PRO A 39 -3.68 -5.50 12.45
C PRO A 39 -2.21 -5.15 12.73
N SER A 40 -1.49 -5.98 13.45
CA SER A 40 -0.02 -5.90 13.60
C SER A 40 0.72 -6.61 12.46
N LEU A 41 2.06 -6.48 12.40
CA LEU A 41 2.88 -7.19 11.41
C LEU A 41 2.74 -8.72 11.54
N ALA A 42 2.64 -9.22 12.78
CA ALA A 42 2.40 -10.64 13.04
C ALA A 42 1.01 -11.11 12.55
N GLN A 43 0.00 -10.24 12.61
CA GLN A 43 -1.36 -10.56 12.13
C GLN A 43 -1.46 -10.49 10.61
N ARG A 44 -0.49 -9.88 9.93
CA ARG A 44 -0.40 -9.73 8.48
C ARG A 44 0.99 -10.14 8.03
N PRO A 45 1.32 -11.44 8.05
CA PRO A 45 2.68 -11.91 7.78
C PRO A 45 3.15 -11.66 6.34
N VAL A 46 2.23 -11.34 5.43
CA VAL A 46 2.44 -11.11 4.00
C VAL A 46 1.82 -9.78 3.54
N GLY A 47 1.87 -8.77 4.40
CA GLY A 47 1.28 -7.46 4.10
C GLY A 47 -0.25 -7.43 4.10
N LEU A 48 -0.80 -6.34 3.57
CA LEU A 48 -2.23 -6.13 3.39
C LEU A 48 -2.69 -6.72 2.05
N THR A 49 -4.00 -6.81 1.89
CA THR A 49 -4.63 -7.27 0.64
C THR A 49 -5.85 -6.42 0.37
N ALA A 50 -6.30 -6.35 -0.88
CA ALA A 50 -7.51 -5.60 -1.23
C ALA A 50 -8.73 -6.00 -0.39
N GLN A 51 -8.85 -7.28 -0.01
CA GLN A 51 -9.93 -7.73 0.87
C GLN A 51 -9.80 -7.18 2.30
N HIS A 52 -8.58 -7.03 2.83
CA HIS A 52 -8.37 -6.37 4.12
C HIS A 52 -8.88 -4.92 4.08
N LEU A 53 -8.60 -4.17 3.02
CA LEU A 53 -9.05 -2.79 2.87
C LEU A 53 -10.58 -2.69 2.75
N ARG A 54 -11.23 -3.62 2.04
CA ARG A 54 -12.70 -3.71 2.00
C ARG A 54 -13.31 -4.01 3.37
N ASN A 55 -12.67 -4.87 4.16
CA ASN A 55 -13.13 -5.17 5.52
C ASN A 55 -12.99 -3.95 6.44
N ILE A 56 -11.89 -3.20 6.31
CA ILE A 56 -11.67 -1.95 7.04
C ILE A 56 -12.68 -0.88 6.62
N GLU A 57 -12.96 -0.72 5.32
CA GLU A 57 -14.02 0.16 4.83
C GLU A 57 -15.38 -0.21 5.46
N HIS A 58 -15.75 -1.50 5.45
CA HIS A 58 -16.99 -1.94 6.06
C HIS A 58 -17.02 -1.58 7.55
N PHE A 59 -15.95 -1.86 8.29
CA PHE A 59 -15.86 -1.53 9.71
C PHE A 59 -16.01 -0.03 9.96
N TYR A 60 -15.30 0.81 9.21
CA TYR A 60 -15.41 2.27 9.36
C TYR A 60 -16.80 2.79 8.98
N ARG A 61 -17.32 2.40 7.82
CA ARG A 61 -18.60 2.92 7.34
C ARG A 61 -19.80 2.38 8.11
N VAL A 62 -19.86 1.07 8.32
CA VAL A 62 -21.04 0.38 8.87
C VAL A 62 -20.96 0.27 10.39
N THR A 63 -19.82 -0.17 10.92
CA THR A 63 -19.69 -0.39 12.37
C THR A 63 -19.42 0.91 13.13
N LYS A 64 -18.58 1.80 12.58
CA LYS A 64 -18.23 3.09 13.21
C LYS A 64 -19.07 4.27 12.72
N GLY A 65 -19.85 4.11 11.65
CA GLY A 65 -20.64 5.19 11.07
C GLY A 65 -19.82 6.32 10.47
N TRP A 66 -18.54 6.08 10.14
CA TRP A 66 -17.66 7.09 9.59
C TRP A 66 -18.02 7.40 8.14
N SER A 67 -17.95 8.69 7.79
CA SER A 67 -18.22 9.18 6.44
C SER A 67 -17.06 8.97 5.46
N SER A 68 -15.88 8.61 5.98
CA SER A 68 -14.63 8.44 5.23
C SER A 68 -13.62 7.61 6.05
N ALA A 69 -12.39 7.51 5.56
CA ALA A 69 -11.26 6.77 6.10
C ALA A 69 -9.99 7.64 6.12
N PRO A 70 -8.87 7.15 6.68
CA PRO A 70 -7.54 7.63 6.30
C PRO A 70 -7.34 7.55 4.76
N HIS A 71 -6.34 8.24 4.22
CA HIS A 71 -6.13 8.27 2.78
C HIS A 71 -5.33 7.06 2.30
N LEU A 72 -4.32 6.67 3.09
CA LEU A 72 -3.44 5.56 2.79
C LEU A 72 -3.34 4.59 3.97
N PHE A 73 -3.21 3.32 3.63
CA PHE A 73 -2.60 2.29 4.45
C PHE A 73 -1.30 1.85 3.77
N VAL A 74 -0.25 1.62 4.53
CA VAL A 74 1.09 1.32 4.01
C VAL A 74 1.63 0.08 4.69
N ASP A 75 2.10 -0.88 3.91
CA ASP A 75 2.86 -2.03 4.39
C ASP A 75 4.27 -2.03 3.79
N GLU A 76 4.99 -3.14 3.95
CA GLU A 76 6.36 -3.29 3.44
C GLU A 76 6.45 -3.29 1.91
N ASP A 77 5.35 -3.54 1.20
CA ASP A 77 5.36 -3.77 -0.24
C ASP A 77 4.66 -2.62 -1.01
N GLN A 78 3.59 -2.06 -0.45
CA GLN A 78 2.60 -1.29 -1.21
C GLN A 78 1.95 -0.13 -0.43
N LEU A 79 1.40 0.83 -1.19
CA LEU A 79 0.59 1.93 -0.69
C LEU A 79 -0.88 1.71 -1.10
N TRP A 80 -1.74 1.42 -0.11
CA TRP A 80 -3.15 1.11 -0.31
C TRP A 80 -4.04 2.34 -0.11
N GLY A 81 -4.81 2.70 -1.13
CA GLY A 81 -5.77 3.79 -1.08
C GLY A 81 -7.05 3.46 -0.31
N MET A 82 -7.63 4.49 0.31
CA MET A 82 -9.00 4.46 0.84
C MET A 82 -9.75 5.77 0.56
N CYS A 83 -9.36 6.89 1.18
CA CYS A 83 -9.96 8.19 0.90
C CYS A 83 -9.35 8.86 -0.35
N ASP A 84 -10.17 9.60 -1.10
CA ASP A 84 -9.73 10.50 -2.16
C ASP A 84 -8.93 11.68 -1.58
N PHE A 85 -7.71 11.92 -2.06
CA PHE A 85 -6.83 13.01 -1.60
C PHE A 85 -7.41 14.42 -1.77
N ARG A 86 -8.46 14.60 -2.60
CA ARG A 86 -9.18 15.87 -2.74
C ARG A 86 -10.15 16.12 -1.58
N LYS A 87 -10.44 15.11 -0.76
CA LYS A 87 -11.45 15.13 0.31
C LYS A 87 -10.80 14.95 1.67
N LYS A 88 -11.48 15.44 2.71
CA LYS A 88 -11.05 15.24 4.10
C LYS A 88 -11.32 13.80 4.52
N GLY A 89 -10.27 13.11 4.93
CA GLY A 89 -10.37 11.81 5.60
C GLY A 89 -10.79 11.89 7.06
N VAL A 90 -11.01 10.73 7.68
CA VAL A 90 -11.26 10.57 9.11
C VAL A 90 -10.16 9.69 9.70
N HIS A 91 -9.30 10.28 10.54
CA HIS A 91 -8.13 9.63 11.13
C HIS A 91 -7.75 10.20 12.51
N ALA A 92 -7.68 11.53 12.66
CA ALA A 92 -7.35 12.23 13.91
C ALA A 92 -8.16 13.53 14.03
N VAL A 93 -8.93 13.67 15.12
CA VAL A 93 -10.00 14.68 15.27
C VAL A 93 -9.52 16.10 14.93
N SER A 94 -8.41 16.54 15.52
CA SER A 94 -7.88 17.89 15.32
C SER A 94 -7.17 18.07 13.97
N PHE A 95 -6.85 16.98 13.28
CA PHE A 95 -6.06 17.00 12.04
C PHE A 95 -6.87 16.65 10.79
N ASN A 96 -8.05 16.05 10.92
CA ASN A 96 -8.95 15.72 9.80
C ASN A 96 -9.21 16.93 8.88
N GLY A 97 -9.26 18.13 9.46
CA GLY A 97 -9.52 19.37 8.74
C GLY A 97 -8.38 19.86 7.85
N ARG A 98 -7.15 19.37 8.07
CA ARG A 98 -5.92 19.95 7.46
C ARG A 98 -4.87 18.95 6.99
N SER A 99 -5.07 17.66 7.24
CA SER A 99 -4.02 16.66 7.10
C SER A 99 -4.45 15.42 6.33
N VAL A 100 -3.54 14.89 5.52
CA VAL A 100 -3.63 13.54 4.94
C VAL A 100 -3.24 12.51 6.01
N GLY A 101 -4.17 11.65 6.42
CA GLY A 101 -3.90 10.51 7.30
C GLY A 101 -3.29 9.32 6.56
N ILE A 102 -2.18 8.79 7.07
CA ILE A 102 -1.48 7.59 6.58
C ILE A 102 -1.33 6.60 7.73
N GLU A 103 -1.87 5.40 7.57
CA GLU A 103 -1.80 4.28 8.51
C GLU A 103 -0.68 3.32 8.12
N VAL A 104 0.32 3.14 8.99
CA VAL A 104 1.44 2.21 8.77
C VAL A 104 1.13 0.86 9.41
N LEU A 105 1.17 -0.23 8.65
CA LEU A 105 0.93 -1.58 9.14
C LEU A 105 1.89 -1.90 10.29
N GLY A 106 1.34 -2.25 11.45
CA GLY A 106 2.09 -2.68 12.62
C GLY A 106 1.55 -2.16 13.94
N ASN A 107 1.99 -2.78 15.02
CA ASN A 107 1.83 -2.34 16.39
C ASN A 107 3.17 -1.91 16.98
N TYR A 108 3.63 -0.72 16.61
CA TYR A 108 4.91 -0.17 17.07
C TYR A 108 4.92 0.32 18.53
N ASP A 109 3.93 -0.04 19.35
CA ASP A 109 4.14 -0.05 20.81
C ASP A 109 5.04 -1.22 21.23
N VAL A 110 5.01 -2.33 20.46
CA VAL A 110 5.72 -3.57 20.79
C VAL A 110 6.58 -4.13 19.65
N GLU A 111 6.28 -3.80 18.40
CA GLU A 111 7.03 -4.21 17.22
C GLU A 111 8.18 -3.23 16.93
N ASP A 112 9.28 -3.71 16.36
CA ASP A 112 10.43 -2.87 16.00
C ASP A 112 10.16 -2.11 14.69
N ALA A 113 10.30 -0.79 14.73
CA ALA A 113 10.18 0.09 13.57
C ALA A 113 11.53 0.30 12.84
N ARG A 114 12.66 -0.03 13.48
CA ARG A 114 14.01 0.33 13.03
C ARG A 114 14.74 -0.80 12.32
N SER A 115 14.16 -1.99 12.24
CA SER A 115 14.71 -3.12 11.51
C SER A 115 13.63 -3.98 10.83
N GLY A 116 14.06 -4.88 9.95
CA GLY A 116 13.18 -5.85 9.29
C GLY A 116 11.96 -5.24 8.58
N ARG A 117 10.83 -5.94 8.65
CA ARG A 117 9.55 -5.53 8.01
C ARG A 117 9.03 -4.19 8.52
N GLY A 118 9.23 -3.88 9.80
CA GLY A 118 8.82 -2.59 10.36
C GLY A 118 9.57 -1.42 9.72
N LEU A 119 10.88 -1.57 9.49
CA LEU A 119 11.65 -0.55 8.77
C LEU A 119 11.20 -0.40 7.32
N ALA A 120 10.89 -1.49 6.63
CA ALA A 120 10.36 -1.45 5.27
C ALA A 120 9.04 -0.67 5.20
N CYS A 121 8.08 -0.98 6.09
CA CYS A 121 6.82 -0.24 6.21
C CYS A 121 7.05 1.27 6.43
N TRP A 122 7.95 1.64 7.36
CA TRP A 122 8.23 3.04 7.67
C TRP A 122 9.00 3.77 6.56
N ARG A 123 9.81 3.08 5.76
CA ARG A 123 10.44 3.65 4.56
C ARG A 123 9.40 3.97 3.50
N ASN A 124 8.47 3.05 3.22
CA ASN A 124 7.36 3.31 2.30
C ASN A 124 6.48 4.45 2.79
N ALA A 125 6.17 4.49 4.09
CA ALA A 125 5.37 5.56 4.68
C ALA A 125 6.08 6.92 4.60
N ALA A 126 7.40 6.96 4.82
CA ALA A 126 8.21 8.16 4.68
C ALA A 126 8.27 8.65 3.22
N ALA A 127 8.45 7.73 2.27
CA ALA A 127 8.45 8.05 0.85
C ALA A 127 7.08 8.57 0.36
N ALA A 128 5.99 7.93 0.77
CA ALA A 128 4.63 8.40 0.50
C ALA A 128 4.38 9.78 1.13
N THR A 129 4.83 9.99 2.36
CA THR A 129 4.75 11.30 3.04
C THR A 129 5.49 12.38 2.24
N LYS A 130 6.70 12.08 1.75
CA LYS A 130 7.46 12.98 0.89
C LYS A 130 6.69 13.34 -0.37
N VAL A 131 6.16 12.34 -1.09
CA VAL A 131 5.36 12.54 -2.31
C VAL A 131 4.14 13.44 -2.05
N VAL A 132 3.41 13.19 -0.96
CA VAL A 132 2.25 14.01 -0.59
C VAL A 132 2.67 15.44 -0.25
N LEU A 133 3.73 15.64 0.54
CA LEU A 133 4.19 16.99 0.90
C LEU A 133 4.72 17.76 -0.31
N ASP A 134 5.45 17.11 -1.20
CA ASP A 134 5.94 17.70 -2.45
C ASP A 134 4.75 18.15 -3.33
N TRP A 135 3.72 17.30 -3.48
CA TRP A 135 2.47 17.66 -4.16
C TRP A 135 1.75 18.85 -3.50
N LEU A 136 1.78 18.94 -2.17
CA LEU A 136 1.24 20.08 -1.42
C LEU A 136 2.13 21.33 -1.50
N GLY A 137 3.35 21.24 -2.04
CA GLY A 137 4.34 22.32 -2.04
C GLY A 137 4.83 22.66 -0.63
N LYS A 138 5.04 21.63 0.21
CA LYS A 138 5.44 21.74 1.61
C LYS A 138 6.74 20.97 1.85
N SER A 139 7.57 21.47 2.76
CA SER A 139 8.73 20.72 3.26
C SER A 139 8.35 19.91 4.49
N ALA A 140 8.99 18.76 4.68
CA ALA A 140 8.82 17.95 5.88
C ALA A 140 9.39 18.67 7.11
N GLY A 141 8.62 18.68 8.19
CA GLY A 141 9.04 19.26 9.46
C GLY A 141 7.96 19.13 10.54
N PRO A 142 8.21 19.61 11.76
CA PRO A 142 7.31 19.41 12.90
C PRO A 142 5.91 20.02 12.74
N ARG A 143 5.72 20.96 11.80
CA ARG A 143 4.44 21.62 11.51
C ARG A 143 3.69 21.04 10.30
N THR A 144 4.32 20.12 9.57
CA THR A 144 3.76 19.50 8.36
C THR A 144 3.71 17.98 8.47
N VAL A 145 4.38 17.40 9.48
CA VAL A 145 4.35 15.98 9.81
C VAL A 145 3.91 15.82 11.27
N PHE A 146 2.71 15.31 11.45
CA PHE A 146 2.11 15.01 12.75
C PHE A 146 2.07 13.51 12.99
N PHE A 147 2.08 13.13 14.25
CA PHE A 147 1.67 11.82 14.75
C PHE A 147 0.27 11.97 15.35
N HIS A 148 -0.52 10.91 15.37
CA HIS A 148 -1.84 10.97 16.02
C HIS A 148 -1.73 11.40 17.49
N ARG A 149 -0.68 10.99 18.21
CA ARG A 149 -0.45 11.46 19.60
C ARG A 149 -0.21 12.95 19.77
N ASP A 150 0.09 13.68 18.68
CA ASP A 150 0.21 15.14 18.75
C ASP A 150 -1.16 15.83 18.71
N ASP A 151 -2.24 15.08 18.47
CA ASP A 151 -3.59 15.61 18.52
C ASP A 151 -3.91 16.00 19.98
N PRO A 152 -4.19 17.29 20.27
CA PRO A 152 -4.43 17.75 21.64
C PRO A 152 -5.68 17.15 22.29
N THR A 153 -6.54 16.48 21.50
CA THR A 153 -7.77 15.84 21.97
C THR A 153 -7.59 14.37 22.31
N THR A 154 -6.36 13.84 22.23
CA THR A 154 -6.10 12.42 22.47
C THR A 154 -4.92 12.16 23.41
N SER A 155 -4.91 10.98 24.03
CA SER A 155 -3.80 10.45 24.84
C SER A 155 -3.21 9.18 24.23
N LYS A 156 -3.45 8.95 22.94
CA LYS A 156 -2.99 7.76 22.21
C LYS A 156 -1.46 7.69 22.16
N SER A 157 -0.94 6.47 22.15
CA SER A 157 0.45 6.16 21.82
C SER A 157 0.74 6.22 20.31
N CYS A 158 -0.28 6.30 19.44
CA CYS A 158 -0.14 6.20 17.99
C CYS A 158 0.82 7.28 17.41
N PRO A 159 1.79 6.93 16.52
CA PRO A 159 1.95 5.66 15.79
C PRO A 159 2.79 4.58 16.52
N GLY A 160 2.77 4.54 17.85
CA GLY A 160 3.45 3.55 18.67
C GLY A 160 4.68 4.10 19.37
N THR A 161 4.85 3.79 20.65
CA THR A 161 5.91 4.32 21.53
C THR A 161 7.34 4.11 21.02
N ARG A 162 7.59 3.17 20.10
CA ARG A 162 8.91 2.91 19.49
C ARG A 162 9.19 3.75 18.24
N VAL A 163 8.24 4.58 17.82
CA VAL A 163 8.37 5.48 16.67
C VAL A 163 8.60 6.90 17.15
N GLU A 164 9.77 7.44 16.80
CA GLU A 164 10.20 8.78 17.18
C GLU A 164 10.12 9.74 15.99
N LYS A 165 9.59 10.95 16.23
CA LYS A 165 9.42 11.95 15.18
C LYS A 165 10.73 12.38 14.51
N PRO A 166 11.85 12.64 15.23
CA PRO A 166 13.12 12.96 14.58
C PRO A 166 13.61 11.87 13.64
N TRP A 167 13.39 10.60 13.98
CA TRP A 167 13.73 9.47 13.14
C TRP A 167 12.86 9.42 11.87
N VAL A 168 11.54 9.60 12.00
CA VAL A 168 10.65 9.64 10.82
C VAL A 168 10.99 10.82 9.90
N LEU A 169 11.27 12.00 10.46
CA LEU A 169 11.69 13.16 9.67
C LEU A 169 13.01 12.90 8.93
N SER A 170 13.95 12.16 9.54
CA SER A 170 15.19 11.78 8.86
C SER A 170 14.96 10.76 7.74
N LEU A 171 14.01 9.82 7.89
CA LEU A 171 13.60 8.92 6.81
C LEU A 171 12.98 9.69 5.63
N ILE A 172 12.10 10.66 5.89
CA ILE A 172 11.47 11.48 4.84
C ILE A 172 12.50 12.31 4.06
N GLY A 173 13.55 12.76 4.75
CA GLY A 173 14.64 13.53 4.13
C GLY A 173 15.64 12.68 3.33
N GLN A 174 15.59 11.35 3.44
CA GLN A 174 16.46 10.48 2.65
C GLN A 174 15.96 10.44 1.20
N PRO A 175 16.87 10.38 0.21
CA PRO A 175 16.46 10.05 -1.14
C PRO A 175 15.74 8.69 -1.09
N VAL A 176 14.61 8.61 -1.79
CA VAL A 176 13.95 7.33 -2.04
C VAL A 176 14.97 6.50 -2.80
N ARG A 177 15.67 5.62 -2.08
CA ARG A 177 16.46 4.59 -2.73
C ARG A 177 15.41 3.63 -3.24
N PRO A 178 15.37 3.30 -4.54
CA PRO A 178 14.69 2.06 -4.91
C PRO A 178 15.26 1.01 -3.96
N GLU A 179 14.38 0.32 -3.23
CA GLU A 179 14.86 -0.86 -2.53
C GLU A 179 15.62 -1.69 -3.58
N PRO A 180 16.81 -2.20 -3.25
CA PRO A 180 17.47 -3.12 -4.16
C PRO A 180 16.41 -4.14 -4.54
N ALA A 181 16.14 -4.27 -5.84
CA ALA A 181 15.19 -5.23 -6.37
C ALA A 181 15.27 -6.49 -5.52
N GLU A 182 14.14 -6.91 -4.94
CA GLU A 182 14.15 -7.99 -3.96
C GLU A 182 15.12 -9.08 -4.43
N PRO A 183 16.00 -9.61 -3.55
CA PRO A 183 16.83 -10.74 -3.94
C PRO A 183 15.92 -11.75 -4.61
N ARG A 184 16.27 -12.17 -5.85
CA ARG A 184 15.39 -12.94 -6.72
C ARG A 184 14.62 -13.98 -5.90
N PRO A 185 13.29 -13.83 -5.75
CA PRO A 185 12.52 -14.67 -4.84
C PRO A 185 12.56 -16.10 -5.35
N THR A 186 12.45 -17.05 -4.44
CA THR A 186 12.27 -18.46 -4.75
C THR A 186 10.77 -18.71 -4.88
N PRO A 187 10.22 -18.86 -6.10
CA PRO A 187 8.80 -19.14 -6.28
C PRO A 187 8.45 -20.51 -5.71
N SER A 188 7.19 -20.74 -5.34
CA SER A 188 6.67 -22.05 -4.95
C SER A 188 6.73 -23.10 -6.06
N VAL A 189 6.98 -22.67 -7.31
CA VAL A 189 7.11 -23.50 -8.49
C VAL A 189 8.44 -23.26 -9.21
N ALA A 190 8.96 -24.28 -9.88
CA ALA A 190 10.20 -24.14 -10.65
C ALA A 190 9.97 -23.35 -11.94
N LEU A 191 10.43 -22.09 -11.97
CA LEU A 191 10.39 -21.23 -13.16
C LEU A 191 11.75 -21.21 -13.87
N ALA A 192 11.73 -21.24 -15.20
CA ALA A 192 12.92 -21.01 -16.02
C ALA A 192 13.45 -19.57 -15.86
N ARG A 193 14.65 -19.30 -16.38
CA ARG A 193 15.32 -18.00 -16.21
C ARG A 193 14.54 -16.86 -16.88
N ASP A 194 13.87 -17.13 -17.98
CA ASP A 194 13.06 -16.23 -18.78
C ASP A 194 11.57 -16.19 -18.34
N GLU A 195 11.14 -17.13 -17.49
CA GLU A 195 9.79 -17.17 -16.91
C GLU A 195 9.66 -16.34 -15.61
N LEU A 196 10.75 -15.73 -15.16
CA LEU A 196 10.79 -14.88 -13.96
C LEU A 196 11.68 -13.68 -14.23
N ARG A 197 11.08 -12.49 -14.31
CA ARG A 197 11.80 -11.24 -14.54
C ARG A 197 11.34 -10.15 -13.59
N LEU A 198 12.16 -9.12 -13.47
CA LEU A 198 11.81 -7.92 -12.72
C LEU A 198 11.11 -6.93 -13.65
N GLU A 199 9.91 -6.50 -13.28
CA GLU A 199 9.15 -5.44 -13.94
C GLU A 199 8.90 -4.32 -12.93
N GLY A 200 9.52 -3.16 -13.13
CA GLY A 200 9.56 -2.11 -12.11
C GLY A 200 10.24 -2.60 -10.82
N ILE A 201 9.45 -2.73 -9.75
CA ILE A 201 9.89 -3.27 -8.45
C ILE A 201 9.38 -4.69 -8.18
N HIS A 202 8.59 -5.27 -9.08
CA HIS A 202 7.95 -6.57 -8.84
C HIS A 202 8.63 -7.67 -9.66
N TRP A 203 8.90 -8.80 -9.02
CA TRP A 203 9.16 -10.03 -9.73
C TRP A 203 7.87 -10.54 -10.33
N VAL A 204 7.84 -10.74 -11.64
CA VAL A 204 6.65 -11.16 -12.39
C VAL A 204 6.89 -12.49 -13.08
N ALA A 205 5.82 -13.26 -13.26
CA ALA A 205 5.82 -14.51 -14.01
C ALA A 205 4.57 -14.61 -14.93
N PRO A 206 4.62 -15.39 -16.02
CA PRO A 206 3.45 -15.63 -16.85
C PRO A 206 2.39 -16.40 -16.06
N VAL A 207 1.19 -15.84 -15.93
CA VAL A 207 0.11 -16.38 -15.09
C VAL A 207 -0.20 -17.83 -15.45
N ARG A 208 -0.31 -18.13 -16.76
CA ARG A 208 -0.61 -19.50 -17.22
C ARG A 208 0.49 -20.49 -16.85
N VAL A 209 1.75 -20.12 -17.05
CA VAL A 209 2.91 -20.96 -16.78
C VAL A 209 3.00 -21.27 -15.29
N PHE A 210 2.85 -20.24 -14.45
CA PHE A 210 2.90 -20.37 -13.00
C PHE A 210 1.79 -21.28 -12.48
N LEU A 211 0.53 -21.05 -12.92
CA LEU A 211 -0.62 -21.84 -12.50
C LEU A 211 -0.54 -23.30 -12.96
N ALA A 212 -0.09 -23.54 -14.20
CA ALA A 212 0.11 -24.90 -14.70
C ALA A 212 1.13 -25.66 -13.85
N LYS A 213 2.24 -25.00 -13.45
CA LYS A 213 3.25 -25.59 -12.56
C LYS A 213 2.76 -25.76 -11.12
N LYS A 214 1.77 -24.97 -10.67
CA LYS A 214 1.02 -25.21 -9.41
C LYS A 214 0.04 -26.38 -9.51
N GLY A 215 -0.11 -27.01 -10.68
CA GLY A 215 -1.02 -28.15 -10.89
C GLY A 215 -2.43 -27.76 -11.31
N VAL A 216 -2.67 -26.50 -11.68
CA VAL A 216 -3.97 -26.05 -12.18
C VAL A 216 -4.17 -26.53 -13.62
N GLY A 217 -5.31 -27.15 -13.91
CA GLY A 217 -5.63 -27.64 -15.25
C GLY A 217 -5.81 -26.51 -16.27
N GLU A 218 -5.34 -26.72 -17.51
CA GLU A 218 -5.39 -25.71 -18.59
C GLU A 218 -6.81 -25.19 -18.87
N GLN A 219 -7.82 -26.07 -18.78
CA GLN A 219 -9.21 -25.67 -18.94
C GLN A 219 -9.64 -24.68 -17.85
N GLN A 220 -9.32 -24.98 -16.59
CA GLN A 220 -9.61 -24.10 -15.46
C GLN A 220 -8.88 -22.75 -15.61
N ILE A 221 -7.62 -22.75 -16.05
CA ILE A 221 -6.87 -21.53 -16.30
C ILE A 221 -7.58 -20.67 -17.36
N ARG A 222 -7.97 -21.26 -18.49
CA ARG A 222 -8.66 -20.56 -19.58
C ARG A 222 -10.03 -20.01 -19.16
N GLU A 223 -10.75 -20.73 -18.31
CA GLU A 223 -12.06 -20.35 -17.81
C GLU A 223 -11.98 -19.24 -16.77
N ARG A 224 -10.94 -19.23 -15.92
CA ARG A 224 -10.80 -18.27 -14.83
C ARG A 224 -9.97 -17.03 -15.20
N LEU A 225 -8.95 -17.14 -16.03
CA LEU A 225 -8.12 -16.01 -16.42
C LEU A 225 -8.85 -15.13 -17.45
N LYS A 226 -9.34 -13.96 -17.03
CA LYS A 226 -10.13 -13.05 -17.88
C LYS A 226 -9.61 -11.62 -17.81
N LYS A 227 -9.62 -10.94 -18.95
CA LYS A 227 -9.47 -9.49 -19.03
C LYS A 227 -10.84 -8.83 -18.93
N ARG A 228 -11.00 -7.88 -18.00
CA ARG A 228 -12.22 -7.05 -17.85
C ARG A 228 -11.80 -5.58 -17.91
N GLY A 229 -12.04 -4.93 -19.05
CA GLY A 229 -11.54 -3.58 -19.31
C GLY A 229 -10.01 -3.54 -19.37
N LYS A 230 -9.37 -2.72 -18.51
CA LYS A 230 -7.91 -2.61 -18.41
C LYS A 230 -7.28 -3.59 -17.40
N TYR A 231 -8.08 -4.37 -16.70
CA TYR A 231 -7.64 -5.22 -15.60
C TYR A 231 -7.71 -6.70 -15.96
N PHE A 232 -6.91 -7.53 -15.27
CA PHE A 232 -6.91 -8.99 -15.41
C PHE A 232 -7.36 -9.64 -14.11
N TYR A 233 -8.07 -10.75 -14.23
CA TYR A 233 -8.67 -11.47 -13.10
C TYR A 233 -8.41 -12.97 -13.25
N TYR A 234 -8.29 -13.67 -12.13
CA TYR A 234 -8.35 -15.12 -12.06
C TYR A 234 -9.59 -15.57 -11.25
N GLY A 235 -10.67 -15.88 -11.95
CA GLY A 235 -12.00 -16.00 -11.35
C GLY A 235 -12.54 -14.61 -11.02
N GLU A 236 -12.81 -14.35 -9.74
CA GLU A 236 -13.23 -13.04 -9.24
C GLU A 236 -12.08 -12.25 -8.57
N GLU A 237 -10.90 -12.86 -8.43
CA GLU A 237 -9.73 -12.22 -7.85
C GLU A 237 -9.05 -11.35 -8.91
N LEU A 238 -8.88 -10.05 -8.62
CA LEU A 238 -8.09 -9.13 -9.43
C LEU A 238 -6.63 -9.55 -9.34
N LEU A 239 -5.93 -9.56 -10.48
CA LEU A 239 -4.48 -9.67 -10.53
C LEU A 239 -3.91 -8.26 -10.64
N GLU A 240 -3.45 -7.73 -9.51
CA GLU A 240 -2.97 -6.35 -9.42
C GLU A 240 -1.72 -6.14 -10.28
N ASP A 241 -1.69 -5.03 -11.03
CA ASP A 241 -0.67 -4.66 -12.00
C ASP A 241 -0.33 -5.74 -13.06
N ALA A 242 -1.22 -6.72 -13.24
CA ALA A 242 -1.08 -7.67 -14.32
C ALA A 242 -1.19 -6.98 -15.69
N PHE A 243 -0.37 -7.44 -16.62
CA PHE A 243 -0.29 -6.88 -17.96
C PHE A 243 -0.21 -7.99 -19.00
N TYR A 244 -0.61 -7.65 -20.23
CA TYR A 244 -0.38 -8.52 -21.38
C TYR A 244 0.91 -8.12 -22.05
N ASP A 245 1.89 -9.02 -22.02
CA ASP A 245 3.15 -8.88 -22.73
C ASP A 245 2.96 -9.34 -24.18
N LYS A 246 3.23 -8.43 -25.12
CA LYS A 246 3.10 -8.70 -26.55
C LYS A 246 4.24 -9.54 -27.10
N GLU A 247 5.42 -9.50 -26.49
CA GLU A 247 6.57 -10.26 -26.97
C GLU A 247 6.42 -11.75 -26.67
N THR A 248 5.87 -12.06 -25.49
CA THR A 248 5.64 -13.43 -25.03
C THR A 248 4.20 -13.91 -25.26
N GLU A 249 3.35 -13.05 -25.81
CA GLU A 249 1.91 -13.26 -26.02
C GLU A 249 1.16 -13.78 -24.76
N ALA A 250 1.65 -13.41 -23.58
CA ALA A 250 1.21 -13.94 -22.30
C ALA A 250 0.71 -12.85 -21.36
N THR A 251 -0.20 -13.23 -20.44
CA THR A 251 -0.54 -12.39 -19.30
C THR A 251 0.48 -12.65 -18.19
N TRP A 252 1.08 -11.58 -17.67
CA TRP A 252 2.01 -11.59 -16.56
C TRP A 252 1.38 -10.95 -15.34
N ALA A 253 1.73 -11.43 -14.16
CA ALA A 253 1.34 -10.84 -12.89
C ALA A 253 2.51 -10.92 -11.90
N SER A 254 2.46 -10.13 -10.84
CA SER A 254 3.48 -10.20 -9.79
C SER A 254 3.47 -11.58 -9.13
N LEU A 255 4.65 -12.00 -8.67
CA LEU A 255 4.81 -13.27 -7.99
C LEU A 255 3.98 -13.29 -6.69
N HIS A 256 3.90 -12.15 -5.99
CA HIS A 256 3.03 -12.00 -4.82
C HIS A 256 1.57 -12.34 -5.12
N GLU A 257 1.01 -11.78 -6.20
CA GLU A 257 -0.37 -12.06 -6.63
C GLU A 257 -0.53 -13.55 -6.95
N LEU A 258 0.40 -14.13 -7.70
CA LEU A 258 0.36 -15.54 -8.10
C LEU A 258 0.51 -16.51 -6.92
N GLU A 259 1.26 -16.12 -5.89
CA GLU A 259 1.41 -16.91 -4.68
C GLU A 259 0.16 -16.88 -3.80
N SER A 260 -0.56 -15.76 -3.78
CA SER A 260 -1.75 -15.56 -2.96
C SER A 260 -3.04 -16.14 -3.57
N LEU A 261 -3.03 -16.43 -4.89
CA LEU A 261 -4.17 -16.99 -5.61
C LEU A 261 -4.68 -18.30 -4.99
N ARG A 262 -6.00 -18.36 -4.77
CA ARG A 262 -6.71 -19.57 -4.37
C ARG A 262 -7.07 -20.38 -5.61
N VAL A 263 -6.24 -21.36 -5.91
CA VAL A 263 -6.30 -22.21 -7.11
C VAL A 263 -7.09 -23.49 -6.90
#